data_AF-A0A820LK47-F1
#
_entry.id   AF-A0A820LK47-F1
#
_cell.length_a   1.000
_cell.length_b   1.000
_cell.length_c   1.000
_cell.angle_alpha   90.00
_cell.angle_beta   90.00
_cell.angle_gamma   90.00
#
_symmetry.space_group_name_H-M   'P 1'
#
loop_
_entity.id
_entity.type
_entity.pdbx_description
1 polymer ?
#
loop_
_entity_poly.entity_id
_entity_poly.type
_entity_poly.pdbx_seq_one_letter_code
_entity_poly.pdbx_strand_id
1 'polypeptide(L)' 'AIWHDIQTLVLEEHQRMTKLIELCYPNSNIQLEFTVEHLLTFFTETAHTSL' A
#
# COMPACT_ATOMS: atom_id res chain seq x y z
N ALA A 1 -13.06 12.95 -0.96
CA ALA A 1 -12.85 12.89 -2.42
C ALA A 1 -12.49 11.46 -2.74
N ILE A 2 -13.12 10.85 -3.74
CA ILE A 2 -13.02 9.40 -4.02
C ILE A 2 -11.56 8.91 -4.02
N TRP A 3 -10.62 9.73 -4.51
CA TRP A 3 -9.19 9.41 -4.54
C TRP A 3 -8.56 9.21 -3.16
N HIS A 4 -8.93 10.03 -2.18
CA HIS A 4 -8.46 9.90 -0.80
C HIS A 4 -8.99 8.62 -0.15
N ASP A 5 -10.24 8.26 -0.43
CA ASP A 5 -10.86 7.05 0.11
C ASP A 5 -10.19 5.80 -0.48
N ILE A 6 -9.87 5.81 -1.78
CA ILE A 6 -9.09 4.74 -2.43
C ILE A 6 -7.68 4.64 -1.84
N GLN A 7 -6.99 5.77 -1.64
CA GLN A 7 -5.66 5.78 -1.01
C GLN A 7 -5.69 5.10 0.36
N THR A 8 -6.67 5.46 1.21
CA THR A 8 -6.83 4.86 2.53
C THR A 8 -7.03 3.35 2.45
N LEU A 9 -7.94 2.88 1.58
CA LEU A 9 -8.20 1.45 1.40
C LEU A 9 -6.96 0.67 0.96
N VAL A 10 -6.17 1.22 0.05
CA VAL A 10 -4.95 0.56 -0.45
C VAL A 10 -3.88 0.47 0.63
N LEU A 11 -3.74 1.50 1.47
CA LEU A 11 -2.80 1.49 2.59
C LEU A 11 -3.21 0.49 3.68
N GLU A 12 -4.50 0.42 4.01
CA GLU A 12 -5.03 -0.57 4.96
C GLU A 12 -4.82 -2.00 4.45
N GLU A 13 -5.06 -2.25 3.17
CA GLU A 13 -4.87 -3.56 2.56
C GLU A 13 -3.39 -3.98 2.53
N HIS A 14 -2.48 -3.04 2.22
CA HIS A 14 -1.04 -3.28 2.27
C HIS A 14 -0.58 -3.72 3.67
N GLN A 15 -1.05 -3.02 4.71
CA GLN A 15 -0.76 -3.37 6.09
C GLN A 15 -1.35 -4.74 6.48
N ARG A 16 -2.59 -5.02 6.08
CA ARG A 16 -3.23 -6.32 6.32
C ARG A 16 -2.45 -7.46 5.69
N MET A 17 -2.01 -7.29 4.44
CA MET A 17 -1.22 -8.27 3.71
C MET A 17 0.16 -8.48 4.34
N THR A 18 0.83 -7.42 4.76
CA THR A 18 2.11 -7.49 5.48
C THR A 18 1.96 -8.33 6.75
N LYS A 19 0.91 -8.06 7.55
CA LYS A 19 0.62 -8.83 8.77
C LYS A 19 0.32 -10.31 8.47
N LEU A 20 -0.41 -10.61 7.40
CA LEU A 20 -0.67 -11.99 6.99
C LEU A 20 0.60 -12.73 6.58
N ILE A 21 1.52 -12.06 5.86
CA ILE A 21 2.80 -12.64 5.49
C ILE A 21 3.63 -12.96 6.74
N GLU A 22 3.70 -12.05 7.70
CA GLU A 22 4.40 -12.27 8.97
C GLU A 22 3.82 -13.44 9.77
N LEU A 23 2.50 -13.60 9.78
CA LEU A 23 1.81 -14.67 10.50
C LEU A 23 1.97 -16.04 9.82
N CYS A 24 1.83 -16.10 8.50
CA CYS A 24 1.81 -17.36 7.76
C CYS A 24 3.21 -17.84 7.34
N TYR A 25 4.14 -16.91 7.15
CA TYR A 25 5.48 -17.19 6.62
C TYR A 25 6.57 -16.47 7.45
N PRO A 26 6.67 -16.75 8.76
CA PRO A 26 7.67 -16.12 9.60
C PRO A 26 9.09 -16.45 9.11
N ASN A 27 9.97 -15.45 9.06
CA ASN A 27 11.36 -15.55 8.60
C ASN A 27 11.55 -16.00 7.14
N SER A 28 10.48 -15.99 6.33
CA SER A 28 10.55 -16.38 4.91
C SER A 28 11.22 -15.35 4.00
N ASN A 29 11.55 -14.17 4.54
CA ASN A 29 12.01 -13.00 3.79
C ASN A 29 11.05 -12.58 2.66
N ILE A 30 9.79 -13.02 2.72
CA ILE A 30 8.72 -12.57 1.83
C ILE A 30 8.28 -11.19 2.31
N GLN A 31 8.25 -10.24 1.40
CA GLN A 31 7.78 -8.88 1.62
C GLN A 31 6.98 -8.45 0.39
N LEU A 32 6.06 -7.51 0.57
CA LEU A 32 5.37 -6.90 -0.56
C LEU A 32 6.38 -6.05 -1.36
N GLU A 33 6.28 -6.10 -2.69
CA GLU A 33 7.17 -5.37 -3.60
C GLU A 33 7.13 -3.85 -3.37
N PHE A 34 5.95 -3.33 -3.04
CA PHE A 34 5.74 -1.91 -2.80
C PHE A 34 5.74 -1.62 -1.31
N THR A 35 6.38 -0.51 -0.91
CA THR A 35 6.30 0.03 0.45
C THR A 35 5.12 1.01 0.54
N VAL A 36 4.75 1.38 1.76
CA VAL A 36 3.79 2.47 1.99
C VAL A 36 4.24 3.78 1.32
N GLU A 37 5.53 4.07 1.31
CA GLU A 37 6.10 5.27 0.67
C GLU A 37 5.96 5.24 -0.86
N HIS A 38 6.16 4.08 -1.49
CA HIS A 38 5.90 3.91 -2.92
C HIS A 38 4.43 4.19 -3.25
N LEU A 39 3.51 3.66 -2.43
CA LEU A 39 2.07 3.88 -2.62
C LEU A 39 1.69 5.34 -2.43
N LEU A 40 2.18 6.01 -1.38
CA LEU A 40 1.91 7.44 -1.13
C LEU A 40 2.43 8.33 -2.25
N THR A 41 3.63 8.04 -2.77
CA THR A 41 4.21 8.75 -3.91
C THR A 41 3.31 8.60 -5.14
N PHE A 42 2.90 7.36 -5.45
CA PHE A 42 2.00 7.08 -6.56
C PHE A 42 0.67 7.85 -6.46
N PHE A 43 0.01 7.84 -5.30
CA PHE A 43 -1.25 8.56 -5.09
C PHE A 43 -1.10 10.08 -5.21
N THR A 44 0.07 10.61 -4.85
CA THR A 44 0.40 12.03 -4.98
C THR A 44 0.59 12.41 -6.46
N GLU A 45 1.41 11.65 -7.20
CA GLU A 45 1.70 11.90 -8.61
C GLU A 45 0.46 11.78 -9.51
N THR A 46 -0.36 10.77 -9.26
CA THR A 46 -1.63 10.57 -9.98
C THR A 46 -2.65 11.66 -9.71
N ALA A 47 -2.74 12.17 -8.48
CA ALA A 47 -3.57 13.32 -8.16
C ALA A 47 -3.11 14.59 -8.91
N HIS A 48 -1.80 14.77 -9.10
CA HIS A 48 -1.25 15.87 -9.89
C HIS A 48 -1.48 15.73 -11.40
N THR A 49 -1.56 14.50 -11.92
CA THR A 49 -1.71 14.22 -13.36
C THR A 49 -3.19 14.15 -13.80
N SER A 50 -4.13 14.03 -12.85
CA SER A 50 -5.58 13.92 -13.11
C SER A 50 -6.31 15.27 -13.21
N LEU A 51 -5.57 16.37 -13.37
CA LEU A 51 -6.05 17.73 -13.64
C LEU A 51 -5.80 18.11 -15.10
#